data_AF-A0A6V8NIJ2-F1
#
_entry.id   AF-A0A6V8NIJ2-F1
#
_cell.length_a   1.000
_cell.length_b   1.000
_cell.length_c   1.000
_cell.angle_alpha   90.00
_cell.angle_beta   90.00
_cell.angle_gamma   90.00
#
_symmetry.space_group_name_H-M   'P 1'
#
loop_
_entity.id
_entity.type
_entity.pdbx_description
1 polymer ?
#
loop_
_entity_poly.entity_id
_entity_poly.type
_entity_poly.pdbx_seq_one_letter_code
_entity_poly.pdbx_strand_id
1 'polypeptide(L)'
;MGMFDTVCFDKAYTCPLCHGKIDSIQVKEFENVLENYRVKDCPSHAEEIRIIKDELFCDTCSKHIGKSIYIVVGRGILLGIVDTLEEAKKLLNDLNLDNQ
;
A
#
# COMPACT_ATOMS: atom_id res chain seq x y z
N MET A 1 -3.25 -9.97 -19.79
CA MET A 1 -3.98 -9.37 -18.66
C MET A 1 -3.48 -10.07 -17.41
N GLY A 2 -2.80 -9.36 -16.50
CA GLY A 2 -2.34 -9.92 -15.23
C GLY A 2 -3.43 -9.79 -14.17
N MET A 3 -3.46 -10.70 -13.21
CA MET A 3 -4.22 -10.49 -11.97
C MET A 3 -3.43 -9.52 -11.09
N PHE A 4 -4.14 -8.63 -10.41
CA PHE A 4 -3.59 -7.62 -9.50
C PHE A 4 -4.44 -7.59 -8.25
N ASP A 5 -3.81 -7.46 -7.10
CA ASP A 5 -4.53 -7.22 -5.85
C ASP A 5 -4.75 -5.72 -5.67
N THR A 6 -5.85 -5.38 -4.99
CA THR A 6 -6.22 -4.00 -4.75
C THR A 6 -6.00 -3.67 -3.28
N VAL A 7 -5.24 -2.62 -3.01
CA VAL A 7 -5.04 -2.11 -1.65
C VAL A 7 -5.87 -0.84 -1.51
N CYS A 8 -6.84 -0.87 -0.60
CA CYS A 8 -7.65 0.29 -0.26
C CYS A 8 -6.94 1.17 0.78
N PHE A 9 -6.90 2.47 0.51
CA PHE A 9 -6.39 3.46 1.44
C PHE A 9 -7.44 3.80 2.50
N ASP A 10 -7.00 3.91 3.75
CA ASP A 10 -7.87 4.43 4.84
C ASP A 10 -8.21 5.91 4.60
N LYS A 11 -7.27 6.66 4.02
CA LYS A 11 -7.45 8.04 3.57
C LYS A 11 -7.22 8.15 2.07
N ALA A 12 -8.24 8.60 1.35
CA ALA A 12 -8.13 8.83 -0.08
C ALA A 12 -7.09 9.91 -0.39
N TYR A 13 -6.22 9.63 -1.35
CA TYR A 13 -5.32 10.63 -1.92
C TYR A 13 -6.08 11.53 -2.90
N THR A 14 -5.62 12.77 -3.04
CA THR A 14 -6.19 13.70 -4.01
C THR A 14 -5.23 13.86 -5.18
N CYS A 15 -5.73 13.64 -6.40
CA CYS A 15 -4.96 13.87 -7.61
C CYS A 15 -4.67 15.37 -7.79
N PRO A 16 -3.41 15.81 -7.91
CA PRO A 16 -3.09 17.22 -8.10
C PRO A 16 -3.52 17.78 -9.48
N LEU A 17 -3.89 16.91 -10.42
CA LEU A 17 -4.22 17.29 -11.80
C LEU A 17 -5.73 17.47 -12.01
N CYS A 18 -6.55 16.56 -11.48
CA CYS A 18 -8.01 16.59 -11.64
C CYS A 18 -8.76 16.80 -10.32
N HIS A 19 -8.08 16.82 -9.18
CA HIS A 19 -8.67 16.81 -7.83
C HIS A 19 -9.57 15.58 -7.55
N GLY A 20 -9.47 14.56 -8.41
CA GLY A 20 -10.13 13.28 -8.21
C GLY A 20 -9.58 12.55 -6.99
N LYS A 21 -10.45 11.79 -6.32
CA LYS A 21 -10.08 10.95 -5.18
C LYS A 21 -9.46 9.65 -5.69
N ILE A 22 -8.40 9.23 -5.04
CA ILE A 22 -7.72 7.96 -5.27
C ILE A 22 -7.82 7.19 -3.95
N ASP A 23 -8.76 6.25 -3.87
CA ASP A 23 -9.05 5.46 -2.69
C ASP A 23 -8.40 4.07 -2.68
N SER A 24 -7.81 3.65 -3.80
CA SER A 24 -7.10 2.37 -3.90
C SER A 24 -5.94 2.40 -4.88
N ILE A 25 -5.04 1.42 -4.75
CA ILE A 25 -3.99 1.13 -5.73
C ILE A 25 -3.97 -0.36 -6.06
N GLN A 26 -3.66 -0.68 -7.31
CA GLN A 26 -3.46 -2.06 -7.74
C GLN A 26 -1.98 -2.41 -7.66
N VAL A 27 -1.66 -3.50 -6.98
CA VAL A 27 -0.30 -4.00 -6.83
C VAL A 27 -0.20 -5.41 -7.38
N LYS A 28 0.94 -5.73 -8.01
CA LYS A 28 1.25 -7.08 -8.52
C LYS A 28 2.00 -7.95 -7.53
N GLU A 29 2.30 -7.36 -6.40
CA GLU A 29 3.38 -7.76 -5.54
C GLU A 29 2.94 -8.77 -4.48
N PHE A 30 1.63 -8.95 -4.31
CA PHE A 30 1.01 -9.99 -3.48
C PHE A 30 0.72 -11.26 -4.30
N GLU A 31 -0.10 -12.16 -3.75
CA GLU A 31 -0.39 -13.47 -4.34
C GLU A 31 -1.22 -13.40 -5.64
N ASN A 32 -1.67 -12.21 -6.05
CA ASN A 32 -2.47 -11.95 -7.24
C ASN A 32 -3.80 -12.73 -7.25
N VAL A 33 -4.45 -12.77 -6.08
CA VAL A 33 -5.70 -13.49 -5.83
C VAL A 33 -6.95 -12.67 -6.14
N LEU A 34 -6.79 -11.45 -6.67
CA LEU A 34 -7.86 -10.48 -6.96
C LEU A 34 -8.60 -10.03 -5.69
N GLU A 35 -7.89 -9.97 -4.56
CA GLU A 35 -8.46 -9.55 -3.29
C GLU A 35 -8.32 -8.04 -3.04
N ASN A 36 -9.14 -7.55 -2.12
CA ASN A 36 -9.15 -6.16 -1.69
C ASN A 36 -8.64 -6.08 -0.25
N TYR A 37 -7.39 -5.65 -0.10
CA TYR A 37 -6.73 -5.54 1.19
C TYR A 37 -6.93 -4.16 1.81
N ARG A 38 -7.10 -4.15 3.14
CA ARG A 38 -7.15 -2.94 3.96
C ARG A 38 -6.07 -2.98 5.02
N VAL A 39 -5.78 -1.84 5.63
CA VAL A 39 -4.89 -1.80 6.79
C VAL A 39 -5.43 -2.76 7.87
N LYS A 40 -4.53 -3.57 8.44
CA LYS A 40 -4.75 -4.72 9.34
C LYS A 40 -5.16 -6.04 8.68
N ASP A 41 -5.36 -6.06 7.37
CA ASP A 41 -5.59 -7.31 6.64
C ASP A 41 -4.28 -8.08 6.42
N CYS A 42 -4.36 -9.36 6.05
CA CYS A 42 -3.20 -10.25 5.91
C CYS A 42 -2.96 -10.60 4.42
N PRO A 43 -2.34 -9.69 3.63
CA PRO A 43 -2.14 -9.90 2.19
C PRO A 43 -1.04 -10.91 1.82
N SER A 44 -0.32 -11.44 2.80
CA SER A 44 0.78 -12.37 2.57
C SER A 44 0.93 -13.35 3.73
N HIS A 45 1.84 -14.31 3.58
CA HIS A 45 2.18 -15.26 4.64
C HIS A 45 2.59 -14.54 5.93
N ALA A 46 2.17 -15.09 7.07
CA ALA A 46 2.29 -14.51 8.42
C ALA A 46 3.73 -14.18 8.89
N GLU A 47 4.76 -14.49 8.12
CA GLU A 47 6.17 -14.22 8.45
C GLU A 47 6.83 -13.22 7.51
N GLU A 48 6.14 -12.77 6.44
CA GLU A 48 6.73 -11.87 5.46
C GLU A 48 6.78 -10.42 5.96
N ILE A 49 7.96 -9.80 5.85
CA ILE A 49 8.17 -8.37 6.12
C ILE A 49 8.71 -7.72 4.85
N ARG A 50 7.99 -6.71 4.33
CA ARG A 50 8.34 -6.03 3.08
C ARG A 50 7.82 -4.60 3.05
N ILE A 51 8.57 -3.75 2.36
CA ILE A 51 8.16 -2.40 2.01
C ILE A 51 8.08 -2.35 0.49
N ILE A 52 6.88 -2.08 -0.02
CA ILE A 52 6.59 -1.98 -1.44
C ILE A 52 6.52 -0.50 -1.78
N LYS A 53 7.25 -0.06 -2.82
CA LYS A 53 7.16 1.31 -3.33
C LYS A 53 6.40 1.28 -4.64
N ASP A 54 5.27 1.97 -4.69
CA ASP A 54 4.46 2.08 -5.90
C ASP A 54 4.05 3.54 -6.16
N GLU A 55 3.67 3.86 -7.40
CA GLU A 55 3.32 5.21 -7.82
C GLU A 55 1.81 5.34 -8.02
N LEU A 56 1.20 6.31 -7.34
CA LEU A 56 -0.23 6.56 -7.41
C LEU A 56 -0.68 6.78 -8.86
N PHE A 57 -1.64 5.98 -9.26
CA PHE A 57 -2.32 6.09 -10.54
C PHE A 57 -3.69 6.74 -10.34
N CYS A 58 -4.00 7.74 -11.16
CA CYS A 58 -5.31 8.36 -11.17
C CYS A 58 -6.15 7.80 -12.31
N ASP A 59 -7.24 7.10 -11.97
CA ASP A 59 -8.17 6.53 -12.96
C ASP A 59 -8.76 7.61 -13.88
N THR A 60 -9.20 8.73 -13.30
CA THR A 60 -9.77 9.87 -14.02
C THR A 60 -8.81 10.50 -15.04
N CYS A 61 -7.51 10.54 -14.72
CA CYS A 61 -6.50 11.08 -15.64
C CYS A 61 -5.85 10.01 -16.51
N SER A 62 -6.11 8.73 -16.22
CA SER A 62 -5.45 7.55 -16.79
C SER A 62 -3.92 7.67 -16.84
N LYS A 63 -3.32 8.29 -15.82
CA LYS A 63 -1.87 8.47 -15.71
C LYS A 63 -1.42 8.45 -14.26
N HIS A 64 -0.15 8.14 -14.08
CA HIS A 64 0.51 8.29 -12.80
C HIS A 64 0.71 9.77 -12.46
N ILE A 65 0.54 10.11 -11.19
CA ILE A 65 0.59 11.49 -10.71
C ILE A 65 1.97 11.91 -10.19
N GLY A 66 2.99 11.06 -10.36
CA GLY A 66 4.36 11.32 -9.89
C GLY A 66 4.52 11.26 -8.37
N LYS A 67 3.52 10.72 -7.66
CA LYS A 67 3.52 10.60 -6.20
C LYS A 67 3.69 9.13 -5.83
N SER A 68 4.84 8.79 -5.26
CA SER A 68 5.09 7.45 -4.73
C SER A 68 4.52 7.29 -3.33
N ILE A 69 4.00 6.11 -3.04
CA ILE A 69 3.59 5.65 -1.73
C ILE A 69 4.36 4.39 -1.35
N TYR A 70 4.42 4.11 -0.06
CA TYR A 70 5.07 2.96 0.51
C TYR A 70 4.05 2.13 1.27
N ILE A 71 3.80 0.92 0.78
CA ILE A 71 2.90 -0.05 1.40
C ILE A 71 3.76 -0.94 2.30
N VAL A 72 3.41 -1.00 3.59
CA VAL A 72 4.20 -1.70 4.60
C VAL A 72 3.47 -2.96 5.03
N VAL A 73 4.09 -4.10 4.80
CA VAL A 73 3.61 -5.38 5.31
C VAL A 73 4.62 -5.91 6.33
N GLY A 74 4.14 -6.24 7.52
CA GLY A 74 4.95 -6.81 8.59
C GLY A 74 4.29 -8.03 9.18
N ARG A 75 5.02 -9.15 9.24
CA ARG A 75 4.51 -10.46 9.68
C ARG A 75 3.23 -10.86 8.94
N GLY A 76 3.23 -10.66 7.61
CA GLY A 76 2.09 -10.93 6.74
C GLY A 76 0.94 -9.92 6.83
N ILE A 77 0.95 -8.97 7.77
CA ILE A 77 -0.12 -8.00 7.99
C ILE A 77 0.20 -6.67 7.30
N LEU A 78 -0.77 -6.11 6.58
CA LEU A 78 -0.71 -4.76 6.04
C LEU A 78 -0.79 -3.73 7.17
N LEU A 79 0.34 -3.15 7.56
CA LEU A 79 0.41 -2.22 8.70
C LEU A 79 -0.06 -0.82 8.35
N GLY A 80 0.17 -0.41 7.11
CA GLY A 80 -0.12 0.94 6.70
C GLY A 80 0.47 1.30 5.35
N ILE A 81 0.05 2.47 4.88
CA ILE A 81 0.46 3.04 3.61
C ILE A 81 0.88 4.46 3.93
N VAL A 82 2.11 4.81 3.57
CA VAL A 82 2.75 6.07 3.95
C VAL A 82 3.44 6.72 2.76
N ASP A 83 3.66 8.02 2.83
CA ASP A 83 4.24 8.80 1.73
C ASP A 83 5.77 8.74 1.70
N THR A 84 6.41 8.31 2.81
CA THR A 84 7.87 8.33 2.94
C THR A 84 8.45 6.99 3.40
N LEU A 85 9.66 6.69 2.93
CA LEU A 85 10.39 5.49 3.36
C LEU A 85 10.72 5.52 4.86
N GLU A 86 10.94 6.70 5.44
CA GLU A 86 11.23 6.85 6.87
C GLU A 86 10.03 6.44 7.74
N GLU A 87 8.82 6.88 7.39
CA GLU A 87 7.60 6.43 8.06
C GLU A 87 7.37 4.93 7.89
N ALA A 88 7.69 4.39 6.71
CA ALA A 88 7.54 2.96 6.45
C ALA A 88 8.45 2.13 7.36
N LYS A 89 9.70 2.56 7.52
CA LYS A 89 10.66 1.95 8.45
C LYS A 89 10.26 2.15 9.92
N LYS A 90 9.65 3.27 10.28
CA LYS A 90 9.13 3.49 11.63
C LYS A 90 8.03 2.49 11.97
N LEU A 91 7.06 2.27 11.08
CA LEU A 91 5.99 1.28 11.27
C LEU A 91 6.54 -0.13 11.50
N LEU A 92 7.58 -0.53 10.75
CA LEU A 92 8.25 -1.82 10.97
C LEU A 92 9.01 -1.89 12.30
N ASN A 93 9.65 -0.80 12.73
CA ASN A 93 10.36 -0.79 14.02
C ASN A 93 9.39 -0.81 15.21
N ASP A 94 8.24 -0.15 15.08
CA ASP A 94 7.21 -0.12 16.12
C ASP A 94 6.69 -1.53 16.44
N LEU A 95 6.44 -2.35 15.41
CA LEU A 95 6.13 -3.77 15.57
C LEU A 95 7.22 -4.58 16.30
N ASN A 96 8.49 -4.21 16.11
CA ASN A 96 9.60 -4.91 16.77
C ASN A 96 9.72 -4.51 18.24
N LEU A 97 9.31 -3.29 18.61
CA LEU A 97 9.35 -2.77 19.97
C LEU A 97 8.25 -3.36 20.86
N ASP A 98 7.10 -3.76 20.30
CA ASP A 98 6.01 -4.43 21.04
C ASP A 98 6.39 -5.84 21.57
N ASN A 99 7.63 -6.30 21.34
CA ASN A 99 8.15 -7.59 21.82
C ASN A 99 9.31 -7.45 22.84
N GLN A 100 9.47 -6.32 23.53
CA GLN A 100 10.45 -6.16 24.63
C GLN A 100 9.81 -6.07 26.02
#